data_AF-A0A3N5TV87-F1
#
_entry.id   AF-A0A3N5TV87-F1
#
_cell.length_a   1.000
_cell.length_b   1.000
_cell.length_c   1.000
_cell.angle_alpha   90.00
_cell.angle_beta   90.00
_cell.angle_gamma   90.00
#
_symmetry.space_group_name_H-M   'P 1'
#
loop_
_entity.id
_entity.type
_entity.pdbx_description
1 polymer ?
#
loop_
_entity_poly.entity_id
_entity_poly.type
_entity_poly.pdbx_seq_one_letter_code
_entity_poly.pdbx_strand_id
1 'polypeptide(L)'
;NPPDAIVLDVMMPEMDGYKVCSILKSDDKYSGIPIVLLTAVASHVTSTRYSHYDGMSMEADDYLPKPASPEQITESVKRLLKI
;
A
#
# COMPACT_ATOMS: atom_id res chain seq x y z
N ASN A 1 -4.81 0.09 20.35
CA ASN A 1 -4.90 -1.12 19.50
C ASN A 1 -4.68 -0.72 18.05
N PRO A 2 -3.43 -0.47 17.63
CA PRO A 2 -3.11 -0.34 16.21
C PRO A 2 -3.30 -1.69 15.49
N PRO A 3 -3.62 -1.70 14.19
CA PRO A 3 -3.65 -2.93 13.40
C PRO A 3 -2.24 -3.46 13.14
N ASP A 4 -2.13 -4.76 12.86
CA ASP A 4 -0.84 -5.37 12.50
C ASP A 4 -0.44 -5.10 11.04
N ALA A 5 -1.40 -4.86 10.16
CA ALA A 5 -1.19 -4.50 8.76
C ALA A 5 -2.37 -3.68 8.21
N ILE A 6 -2.13 -2.90 7.16
CA ILE A 6 -3.15 -2.06 6.51
C ILE A 6 -3.22 -2.44 5.03
N VAL A 7 -4.43 -2.68 4.53
CA VAL A 7 -4.72 -2.79 3.10
C VAL A 7 -5.48 -1.54 2.69
N LEU A 8 -4.92 -0.77 1.76
CA LEU A 8 -5.37 0.59 1.45
C LEU A 8 -5.65 0.73 -0.04
N ASP A 9 -6.84 1.20 -0.38
CA ASP A 9 -7.19 1.54 -1.75
C ASP A 9 -6.52 2.86 -2.16
N VAL A 10 -5.93 2.90 -3.35
CA VAL A 10 -5.39 4.14 -3.95
C VAL A 10 -6.52 5.03 -4.44
N MET A 11 -7.50 4.46 -5.14
CA MET A 11 -8.55 5.21 -5.82
C MET A 11 -9.75 5.42 -4.88
N MET A 12 -9.63 6.38 -3.97
CA MET A 12 -10.69 6.74 -3.02
C MET A 12 -11.31 8.12 -3.33
N PRO A 13 -12.61 8.32 -3.01
CA PRO A 13 -13.21 9.65 -3.07
C PRO A 13 -12.59 10.56 -2.00
N GLU A 14 -12.53 11.87 -2.29
CA GLU A 14 -12.02 12.94 -1.41
C GLU A 14 -10.50 12.97 -1.19
N MET A 15 -9.86 11.82 -0.90
CA MET A 15 -8.43 11.74 -0.62
C MET A 15 -7.80 10.50 -1.24
N ASP A 16 -6.74 10.70 -2.01
CA ASP A 16 -5.94 9.64 -2.62
C ASP A 16 -5.26 8.76 -1.55
N GLY A 17 -5.30 7.43 -1.74
CA GLY A 17 -4.62 6.47 -0.88
C GLY A 17 -3.11 6.69 -0.76
N TYR A 18 -2.46 7.30 -1.75
CA TYR A 18 -1.05 7.72 -1.61
C TYR A 18 -0.88 8.75 -0.50
N LYS A 19 -1.78 9.74 -0.43
CA LYS A 19 -1.74 10.77 0.62
C LYS A 19 -2.03 10.18 1.99
N VAL A 20 -2.96 9.23 2.07
CA VAL A 20 -3.22 8.48 3.32
C VAL A 20 -1.99 7.69 3.76
N CYS A 21 -1.32 7.00 2.82
CA CYS A 21 -0.10 6.27 3.09
C CYS A 21 0.98 7.19 3.67
N SER A 22 1.20 8.36 3.07
CA SER A 22 2.18 9.34 3.55
C SER A 22 1.88 9.87 4.96
N ILE A 23 0.60 10.17 5.23
CA ILE A 23 0.15 10.60 6.57
C ILE A 23 0.42 9.51 7.60
N LEU A 24 0.08 8.25 7.28
CA LEU A 24 0.28 7.12 8.18
C LEU A 24 1.78 6.83 8.42
N LYS A 25 2.61 6.94 7.38
CA LYS A 25 4.06 6.74 7.52
C LYS A 25 4.77 7.89 8.24
N SER A 26 4.18 9.08 8.25
CA SER A 26 4.67 10.24 9.00
C SER A 26 4.25 10.26 10.47
N ASP A 27 3.31 9.41 10.88
CA ASP A 27 2.85 9.30 12.26
C ASP A 27 3.62 8.18 12.98
N ASP A 28 4.35 8.52 14.05
CA ASP A 28 5.13 7.58 14.87
C ASP A 28 4.33 6.36 15.34
N LYS A 29 3.02 6.49 15.48
CA LYS A 29 2.14 5.39 15.92
C LYS A 29 1.87 4.38 14.80
N TYR A 30 1.88 4.79 13.54
CA TYR A 30 1.50 3.96 12.40
C TYR A 30 2.64 3.70 11.42
N SER A 31 3.76 4.43 11.52
CA SER A 31 4.90 4.33 10.60
C SER A 31 5.51 2.93 10.50
N GLY A 32 5.50 2.19 11.62
CA GLY A 32 5.97 0.81 11.69
C GLY A 32 4.99 -0.25 11.16
N ILE A 33 3.76 0.13 10.80
CA ILE A 33 2.75 -0.81 10.32
C ILE A 33 2.93 -1.03 8.81
N PRO A 34 3.00 -2.28 8.33
CA PRO A 34 3.08 -2.59 6.92
C PRO A 34 1.81 -2.17 6.17
N ILE A 35 1.97 -1.49 5.02
CA ILE A 35 0.86 -1.01 4.18
C ILE A 35 0.93 -1.66 2.80
N VAL A 36 -0.17 -2.30 2.39
CA VAL A 36 -0.41 -2.86 1.05
C VAL A 36 -1.34 -1.93 0.28
N LEU A 37 -0.87 -1.37 -0.84
CA LEU A 37 -1.70 -0.51 -1.70
C LEU A 37 -2.42 -1.33 -2.78
N LEU A 38 -3.73 -1.11 -2.93
CA LEU A 38 -4.55 -1.67 -4.01
C LEU A 38 -4.78 -0.63 -5.11
N THR A 39 -4.41 -0.93 -6.35
CA THR A 39 -4.52 0.03 -7.47
C THR A 39 -5.09 -0.61 -8.74
N ALA A 40 -6.01 0.08 -9.43
CA ALA A 40 -6.55 -0.39 -10.72
C ALA A 40 -5.58 -0.23 -11.90
N VAL A 41 -4.49 0.53 -11.73
CA VAL A 41 -3.57 0.82 -12.82
C VAL A 41 -2.39 -0.14 -12.80
N ALA A 42 -2.56 -1.33 -13.39
CA ALA A 42 -1.50 -2.34 -13.51
C ALA A 42 -0.30 -1.85 -14.35
N SER A 43 -0.52 -0.95 -15.33
CA SER A 43 0.50 -0.47 -16.27
C SER A 43 1.53 0.51 -15.69
N HIS A 44 1.36 0.94 -14.44
CA HIS A 44 2.37 1.68 -13.72
C HIS A 44 3.10 0.80 -12.68
N VAL A 45 2.67 -0.46 -12.48
CA VAL A 45 3.24 -1.48 -11.55
C VAL A 45 4.39 -2.26 -12.20
N THR A 46 4.97 -1.77 -13.29
CA THR A 46 5.99 -2.50 -14.07
C THR A 46 7.38 -2.46 -13.45
N SER A 47 7.55 -1.80 -12.32
CA SER A 47 8.73 -1.94 -11.50
C SER A 47 8.28 -1.93 -10.03
N THR A 48 8.89 -2.77 -9.21
CA THR A 48 8.92 -2.66 -7.75
C THR A 48 9.50 -1.31 -7.26
N ARG A 49 9.69 -0.35 -8.19
CA ARG A 49 9.94 1.07 -8.03
C ARG A 49 8.92 1.82 -8.89
N TYR A 50 7.77 2.16 -8.34
CA TYR A 50 6.88 3.15 -8.94
C TYR A 50 7.57 4.51 -8.92
N SER A 51 8.17 4.89 -10.05
CA SER A 51 8.55 6.27 -10.33
C SER A 51 7.43 6.92 -11.14
N HIS A 52 6.45 7.52 -10.48
CA HIS A 52 5.55 8.47 -11.13
C HIS A 52 5.62 9.84 -10.45
N TYR A 53 6.17 10.77 -11.22
CA TYR A 53 6.11 12.23 -11.16
C TYR A 53 6.58 13.00 -9.90
N ASP A 54 6.55 12.44 -8.69
CA ASP A 54 6.87 13.21 -7.45
C ASP A 54 7.80 12.52 -6.44
N GLY A 55 8.45 11.40 -6.78
CA GLY A 55 9.46 10.77 -5.90
C GLY A 55 8.90 9.94 -4.72
N MET A 56 7.60 9.65 -4.68
CA MET A 56 6.90 8.86 -3.64
C MET A 56 7.24 7.34 -3.59
N SER A 57 8.39 6.93 -4.14
CA SER A 57 8.70 5.53 -4.41
C SER A 57 8.97 4.63 -3.19
N MET A 58 8.73 5.09 -1.95
CA MET A 58 9.28 4.43 -0.75
C MET A 58 8.34 4.32 0.46
N GLU A 59 7.07 4.72 0.39
CA GLU A 59 6.22 4.74 1.59
C GLU A 59 5.39 3.48 1.83
N ALA A 60 4.89 2.79 0.79
CA ALA A 60 4.16 1.53 0.98
C ALA A 60 5.08 0.30 0.92
N ASP A 61 4.72 -0.74 1.66
CA ASP A 61 5.53 -1.95 1.82
C ASP A 61 5.21 -3.00 0.73
N ASP A 62 4.02 -2.95 0.13
CA ASP A 62 3.64 -3.78 -1.02
C ASP A 62 2.54 -3.15 -1.89
N TYR A 63 2.37 -3.68 -3.11
CA TYR A 63 1.38 -3.21 -4.09
C TYR A 63 0.67 -4.39 -4.75
N LEU A 64 -0.66 -4.34 -4.82
CA LEU A 64 -1.49 -5.32 -5.53
C LEU A 64 -2.37 -4.63 -6.58
N PRO A 65 -2.32 -5.08 -7.86
CA PRO A 65 -3.23 -4.57 -8.88
C PRO A 65 -4.65 -5.07 -8.66
N LYS A 66 -5.65 -4.24 -8.96
CA LYS A 66 -7.06 -4.64 -9.02
C LYS A 66 -7.40 -5.21 -10.41
N PRO A 67 -8.24 -6.25 -10.49
CA PRO A 67 -8.86 -6.96 -9.36
C PRO A 67 -7.83 -7.85 -8.62
N ALA A 68 -7.86 -7.80 -7.28
CA ALA A 68 -7.05 -8.66 -6.41
C ALA A 68 -7.97 -9.67 -5.71
N SER A 69 -7.59 -10.95 -5.69
CA SER A 69 -8.34 -11.98 -4.98
C SER A 69 -8.09 -11.92 -3.46
N PRO A 70 -9.01 -12.44 -2.64
CA PRO A 70 -8.79 -12.55 -1.19
C PRO A 70 -7.50 -13.31 -0.83
N GLU A 71 -7.15 -14.33 -1.60
CA GLU A 71 -5.92 -15.12 -1.43
C GLU A 71 -4.68 -14.25 -1.68
N GLN A 72 -4.66 -13.48 -2.77
CA GLN A 72 -3.54 -12.58 -3.09
C GLN A 72 -3.32 -11.53 -2.01
N ILE A 73 -4.40 -10.94 -1.49
CA ILE A 73 -4.34 -9.98 -0.38
C ILE A 73 -3.80 -10.67 0.89
N THR A 74 -4.31 -11.86 1.19
CA THR A 74 -3.90 -12.63 2.38
C THR A 74 -2.42 -13.02 2.31
N GLU A 75 -1.94 -13.48 1.17
CA GLU A 75 -0.53 -13.85 0.95
C GLU A 75 0.40 -12.64 1.06
N SER A 76 0.00 -11.48 0.54
CA SER A 76 0.73 -10.23 0.71
C SER A 76 0.88 -9.86 2.18
N VAL A 77 -0.24 -9.84 2.93
CA VAL A 77 -0.23 -9.51 4.35
C VAL A 77 0.62 -10.50 5.15
N LYS A 78 0.46 -11.80 4.93
CA LYS A 78 1.28 -12.84 5.59
C LYS A 78 2.77 -12.66 5.33
N ARG A 79 3.15 -12.38 4.08
CA ARG A 79 4.54 -12.14 3.69
C ARG A 79 5.13 -10.95 4.43
N LEU A 80 4.38 -9.85 4.56
CA LEU A 80 4.83 -8.65 5.29
C LEU A 80 4.94 -8.89 6.80
N LEU A 81 4.01 -9.66 7.37
CA LEU A 81 4.02 -10.04 8.78
C LEU A 81 5.00 -11.18 9.10
N LYS A 82 5.58 -11.83 8.08
CA LYS A 82 6.50 -12.97 8.19
C LYS A 82 5.87 -14.17 8.91
N ILE A 83 4.61 -14.48 8.59
CA ILE A 83 3.83 -15.60 9.14
C ILE A 83 3.31 -16.55 8.05
#